data_AF-A0A7S0BNU5-F1
#
_entry.id   AF-A0A7S0BNU5-F1
#
_cell.length_a   1.000
_cell.length_b   1.000
_cell.length_c   1.000
_cell.angle_alpha   90.00
_cell.angle_beta   90.00
_cell.angle_gamma   90.00
#
_symmetry.space_group_name_H-M   'P 1'
#
loop_
_entity.id
_entity.type
_entity.pdbx_description
1 polymer ?
#
loop_
_entity_poly.entity_id
_entity_poly.type
_entity_poly.pdbx_seq_one_letter_code
_entity_poly.pdbx_strand_id
1 'polypeptide(L)'
;TKANTVRLEIGDGNHMFLSVDGKVLIDADLAFTPEDPEDEFLDWSIEDDDDLVDQRVVRVTLKKKSPSGTVSWCSRIFADEEPIDLSTVQGRSERWKPAGQVLQEATELFKKRLAEREVGATLEHFKENPEKGR
;
A
#
# COMPACT_ATOMS: atom_id res chain seq x y z
N THR A 1 5.43 40.85 4.42
CA THR A 1 5.70 39.40 4.46
C THR A 1 6.29 39.04 3.12
N LYS A 2 7.57 38.64 3.04
CA LYS A 2 8.08 38.08 1.78
C LYS A 2 7.26 36.82 1.51
N ALA A 3 6.76 36.66 0.29
CA ALA A 3 6.07 35.43 -0.08
C ALA A 3 7.10 34.30 0.04
N ASN A 4 6.92 33.40 1.00
CA ASN A 4 7.77 32.22 1.10
C ASN A 4 7.54 31.42 -0.18
N THR A 5 8.59 31.16 -0.94
CA THR A 5 8.47 30.39 -2.18
C THR A 5 8.52 28.93 -1.81
N VAL A 6 7.36 28.27 -1.85
CA VAL A 6 7.26 26.82 -1.66
C VAL A 6 7.29 26.16 -3.03
N ARG A 7 8.15 25.14 -3.16
CA ARG A 7 8.20 24.26 -4.32
C ARG A 7 8.02 22.83 -3.82
N LEU A 8 6.99 22.18 -4.32
CA LEU A 8 6.63 20.82 -3.99
C LEU A 8 6.42 20.06 -5.30
N GLU A 9 7.15 18.96 -5.47
CA GLU A 9 7.13 18.15 -6.68
C GLU A 9 7.14 16.67 -6.30
N ILE A 10 6.39 15.86 -7.06
CA ILE A 10 6.56 14.42 -7.08
C ILE A 10 7.04 14.07 -8.48
N GLY A 11 8.28 13.58 -8.56
CA GLY A 11 8.90 13.19 -9.83
C GLY A 11 8.46 11.80 -10.29
N ASP A 12 8.87 11.43 -11.50
CA ASP A 12 8.60 10.13 -12.11
C ASP A 12 8.86 8.97 -11.13
N GLY A 13 7.82 8.17 -10.89
CA GLY A 13 7.83 7.11 -9.88
C GLY A 13 7.20 7.59 -8.58
N ASN A 14 8.02 7.74 -7.54
CA ASN A 14 7.60 7.99 -6.16
C ASN A 14 8.48 9.05 -5.45
N HIS A 15 9.33 9.77 -6.16
CA HIS A 15 10.31 10.66 -5.54
C HIS A 15 9.66 11.99 -5.15
N MET A 16 9.73 12.37 -3.87
CA MET A 16 9.15 13.61 -3.35
C MET A 16 10.25 14.65 -3.07
N PHE A 17 10.06 15.84 -3.62
CA PHE A 17 10.90 17.00 -3.37
C PHE A 17 10.09 18.15 -2.77
N LEU A 18 10.50 18.63 -1.59
CA LEU A 18 9.92 19.82 -0.95
C LEU A 18 11.04 20.80 -0.61
N SER A 19 10.88 22.04 -1.05
CA SER A 19 11.73 23.15 -0.63
C SER A 19 10.92 24.39 -0.26
N VAL A 20 11.44 25.14 0.70
CA VAL A 20 10.87 26.41 1.17
C VAL A 20 11.98 27.45 1.15
N ASP A 21 11.77 28.54 0.42
CA ASP A 21 12.75 29.61 0.21
C ASP A 21 14.12 29.08 -0.30
N GLY A 22 14.06 28.05 -1.15
CA GLY A 22 15.24 27.39 -1.72
C GLY A 22 15.95 26.42 -0.77
N LYS A 23 15.53 26.31 0.50
CA LYS A 23 16.02 25.28 1.41
C LYS A 23 15.26 23.98 1.18
N VAL A 24 15.98 22.91 0.84
CA VAL A 24 15.41 21.57 0.71
C VAL A 24 15.05 21.04 2.10
N LEU A 25 13.79 20.65 2.27
CA LEU A 25 13.26 20.04 3.49
C LEU A 25 13.04 18.54 3.31
N ILE A 26 12.62 18.11 2.11
CA ILE A 26 12.39 16.72 1.77
C ILE A 26 13.00 16.46 0.38
N ASP A 27 13.75 15.38 0.27
CA ASP A 27 14.35 14.84 -0.96
C ASP A 27 14.47 13.33 -0.71
N ALA A 28 13.38 12.60 -0.97
CA ALA A 28 13.24 11.21 -0.56
C ALA A 28 12.19 10.46 -1.40
N ASP A 29 12.32 9.14 -1.46
CA ASP A 29 11.36 8.28 -2.15
C ASP A 29 10.20 7.89 -1.24
N LEU A 30 8.96 8.05 -1.71
CA LEU A 30 7.78 7.54 -1.03
C LEU A 30 7.76 6.01 -1.07
N ALA A 31 7.39 5.40 0.05
CA ALA A 31 7.24 3.96 0.18
C ALA A 31 5.96 3.40 -0.49
N PHE A 32 5.19 4.26 -1.14
CA PHE A 32 3.99 3.92 -1.88
C PHE A 32 3.91 4.73 -3.18
N THR A 33 3.14 4.23 -4.14
CA THR A 33 2.90 4.93 -5.40
C THR A 33 1.68 5.84 -5.27
N PRO A 34 1.83 7.17 -5.46
CA PRO A 34 0.71 8.09 -5.55
C PRO A 34 -0.22 7.73 -6.70
N GLU A 35 -1.51 8.06 -6.57
CA GLU A 35 -2.51 7.80 -7.62
C GLU A 35 -2.23 8.64 -8.87
N ASP A 36 -1.92 9.92 -8.67
CA ASP A 36 -1.65 10.91 -9.72
C ASP A 36 -0.33 11.65 -9.41
N PRO A 37 0.84 11.02 -9.64
CA PRO A 37 2.14 11.62 -9.31
C PRO A 37 2.46 12.86 -10.15
N GLU A 38 1.87 12.97 -11.34
CA GLU A 38 2.04 14.09 -12.27
C GLU A 38 0.93 15.15 -12.14
N ASP A 39 0.03 15.04 -11.17
CA ASP A 39 -1.02 16.04 -10.99
C ASP A 39 -0.41 17.40 -10.65
N GLU A 40 -0.59 18.36 -11.57
CA GLU A 40 -0.19 19.77 -11.37
C GLU A 40 -0.88 20.41 -10.16
N PHE A 41 -1.96 19.78 -9.65
CA PHE A 41 -2.77 20.23 -8.51
C PHE A 41 -2.60 19.35 -7.28
N LEU A 42 -1.34 19.03 -6.94
CA LEU A 42 -1.05 18.43 -5.66
C LEU A 42 -1.64 19.30 -4.53
N ASP A 43 -2.54 18.73 -3.72
CA ASP A 43 -3.29 19.48 -2.72
C ASP A 43 -2.37 19.75 -1.52
N TRP A 44 -1.83 20.97 -1.48
CA TRP A 44 -0.98 21.45 -0.39
C TRP A 44 -1.38 22.84 0.08
N SER A 45 -1.14 23.11 1.36
CA SER A 45 -1.40 24.39 2.00
C SER A 45 -0.30 24.73 3.00
N ILE A 46 -0.16 26.02 3.32
CA ILE A 46 0.57 26.46 4.51
C ILE A 46 -0.45 26.90 5.54
N GLU A 47 -0.46 26.24 6.68
CA GLU A 47 -1.38 26.50 7.78
C GLU A 47 -0.58 26.87 9.03
N ASP A 48 -1.18 27.69 9.89
CA ASP A 48 -0.69 27.84 11.26
C ASP A 48 -1.23 26.66 12.07
N ASP A 49 -0.37 26.01 12.85
CA ASP A 49 -0.75 24.83 13.63
C ASP A 49 -1.04 25.27 15.08
N ASP A 50 -2.27 25.02 15.53
CA ASP A 50 -2.74 25.45 16.86
C ASP A 50 -2.00 24.74 18.01
N ASP A 51 -1.45 23.54 17.76
CA ASP A 51 -0.69 22.76 18.74
C ASP A 51 0.80 23.15 18.77
N LEU A 52 1.30 23.74 17.69
CA LEU A 52 2.69 24.19 17.55
C LEU A 52 2.77 25.72 17.55
N VAL A 53 2.81 26.30 18.75
CA VAL A 53 2.93 27.76 18.95
C VAL A 53 4.06 28.36 18.09
N ASP A 54 3.70 29.39 17.32
CA ASP A 54 4.58 30.14 16.41
C ASP A 54 5.20 29.31 15.27
N GLN A 55 4.62 28.16 14.90
CA GLN A 55 5.06 27.36 13.77
C GLN A 55 4.05 27.36 12.62
N ARG A 56 4.56 27.52 11.41
CA ARG A 56 3.82 27.31 10.17
C ARG A 56 4.15 25.94 9.62
N VAL A 57 3.13 25.18 9.28
CA VAL A 57 3.27 23.83 8.73
C VAL A 57 2.92 23.83 7.26
N VAL A 58 3.60 22.99 6.49
CA VAL A 58 3.21 22.65 5.12
C VAL A 58 2.38 21.38 5.21
N ARG A 59 1.08 21.48 4.92
CA ARG A 59 0.20 20.31 4.82
C ARG A 59 0.24 19.82 3.39
N VAL A 60 0.51 18.52 3.21
CA VAL A 60 0.53 17.86 1.90
C VAL A 60 -0.45 16.69 1.94
N THR A 61 -1.40 16.67 1.01
CA THR A 61 -2.39 15.58 0.89
C THR A 61 -2.04 14.70 -0.31
N LEU A 62 -1.69 13.44 -0.05
CA LEU A 62 -1.38 12.46 -1.08
C LEU A 62 -2.41 11.33 -1.09
N LYS A 63 -2.88 10.96 -2.29
CA LYS A 63 -3.69 9.76 -2.48
C LYS A 63 -2.81 8.61 -2.94
N LYS A 64 -2.93 7.47 -2.26
CA LYS A 64 -2.20 6.26 -2.63
C LYS A 64 -3.00 5.43 -3.63
N LYS A 65 -2.33 4.99 -4.69
CA LYS A 65 -2.85 3.96 -5.59
C LYS A 65 -3.07 2.65 -4.82
N SER A 66 -4.33 2.28 -4.62
CA SER A 66 -4.71 1.08 -3.86
C SER A 66 -5.49 0.08 -4.74
N PRO A 67 -5.26 -1.24 -4.60
CA PRO A 67 -6.07 -2.24 -5.28
C PRO A 67 -7.55 -2.10 -4.88
N SER A 68 -8.46 -2.21 -5.85
CA SER A 68 -9.90 -2.11 -5.60
C SER A 68 -10.36 -3.15 -4.56
N GLY A 69 -11.22 -2.72 -3.64
CA GLY A 69 -11.79 -3.57 -2.59
C GLY A 69 -10.84 -3.93 -1.44
N THR A 70 -9.61 -3.40 -1.41
CA THR A 70 -8.64 -3.67 -0.34
C THR A 70 -8.17 -2.37 0.32
N VAL A 71 -8.15 -2.35 1.66
CA VAL A 71 -7.50 -1.27 2.41
C VAL A 71 -6.01 -1.62 2.51
N SER A 72 -5.17 -0.83 1.86
CA SER A 72 -3.71 -0.92 2.00
C SER A 72 -3.25 0.04 3.09
N TRP A 73 -2.54 -0.46 4.09
CA TRP A 73 -1.95 0.34 5.17
C TRP A 73 -0.49 0.64 4.85
N CYS A 74 -0.04 1.88 5.06
CA CYS A 74 1.38 2.24 4.93
C CYS A 74 2.06 2.08 6.28
N SER A 75 3.09 1.23 6.37
CA SER A 75 3.92 1.12 7.57
C SER A 75 5.02 2.18 7.64
N ARG A 76 5.22 2.96 6.59
CA ARG A 76 6.17 4.07 6.53
C ARG A 76 5.76 5.04 5.42
N ILE A 77 6.24 6.27 5.48
CA ILE A 77 5.96 7.28 4.45
C ILE A 77 7.08 7.26 3.42
N PHE A 78 8.33 7.34 3.87
CA PHE A 78 9.51 7.28 3.01
C PHE A 78 10.13 5.87 3.02
N ALA A 79 10.80 5.52 1.93
CA ALA A 79 11.33 4.17 1.69
C ALA A 79 12.46 3.79 2.67
N ASP A 80 13.25 4.78 3.11
CA ASP A 80 14.39 4.64 4.01
C ASP A 80 14.02 4.69 5.51
N GLU A 81 12.78 5.02 5.85
CA GLU A 81 12.27 5.01 7.21
C GLU A 81 12.13 3.61 7.79
N GLU A 82 12.30 3.52 9.11
CA GLU A 82 11.97 2.32 9.87
C GLU A 82 10.44 2.12 9.86
N PRO A 83 9.94 0.93 9.49
CA PRO A 83 8.50 0.69 9.44
C PRO A 83 7.88 0.64 10.84
N ILE A 84 6.73 1.28 11.01
CA ILE A 84 5.92 1.17 12.21
C ILE A 84 5.22 -0.19 12.28
N ASP A 85 5.02 -0.68 13.51
CA ASP A 85 4.21 -1.87 13.73
C ASP A 85 2.71 -1.56 13.55
N LEU A 86 2.22 -1.87 12.37
CA LEU A 86 0.81 -1.73 12.01
C LEU A 86 -0.13 -2.59 12.86
N SER A 87 0.34 -3.56 13.65
CA SER A 87 -0.51 -4.40 14.51
C SER A 87 -1.17 -3.58 15.63
N THR A 88 -0.53 -2.46 16.00
CA THR A 88 -0.96 -1.58 17.09
C THR A 88 -1.99 -0.52 16.68
N VAL A 89 -2.25 -0.38 15.36
CA VAL A 89 -3.16 0.63 14.83
C VAL A 89 -4.62 0.28 15.16
N GLN A 90 -5.28 1.15 15.93
CA GLN A 90 -6.69 0.99 16.30
C GLN A 90 -7.59 0.89 15.06
N GLY A 91 -8.56 -0.03 15.09
CA GLY A 91 -9.51 -0.27 13.98
C GLY A 91 -9.03 -1.24 12.89
N ARG A 92 -7.74 -1.64 12.88
CA ARG A 92 -7.24 -2.66 11.95
C ARG A 92 -7.75 -4.07 12.28
N SER A 93 -7.83 -4.42 13.56
CA SER A 93 -8.16 -5.78 14.02
C SER A 93 -9.66 -6.12 13.94
N GLU A 94 -10.54 -5.12 13.99
CA GLU A 94 -12.00 -5.34 14.09
C GLU A 94 -12.68 -5.57 12.73
N ARG A 95 -12.19 -4.93 11.66
CA ARG A 95 -12.74 -5.10 10.29
C ARG A 95 -12.19 -6.30 9.52
N TRP A 96 -11.07 -6.89 9.95
CA TRP A 96 -10.38 -7.96 9.20
C TRP A 96 -10.67 -9.39 9.66
N LYS A 97 -11.30 -9.59 10.82
CA LYS A 97 -11.71 -10.94 11.25
C LYS A 97 -12.59 -11.67 10.20
N PRO A 98 -13.58 -11.02 9.55
CA PRO A 98 -14.37 -11.68 8.52
C PRO A 98 -13.56 -11.96 7.24
N ALA A 99 -12.70 -11.02 6.81
CA ALA A 99 -11.91 -11.17 5.59
C ALA A 99 -10.84 -12.28 5.71
N GLY A 100 -10.23 -12.43 6.89
CA GLY A 100 -9.29 -13.52 7.17
C GLY A 100 -9.96 -14.90 7.14
N GLN A 101 -11.16 -15.02 7.69
CA GLN A 101 -11.94 -16.26 7.64
C GLN A 101 -12.35 -16.61 6.21
N VAL A 102 -12.85 -15.64 5.44
CA VAL A 102 -13.23 -15.85 4.03
C VAL A 102 -12.03 -16.25 3.17
N LEU A 103 -10.85 -15.65 3.40
CA LEU A 103 -9.62 -16.01 2.69
C LEU A 103 -9.15 -17.43 3.05
N GLN A 104 -9.23 -17.82 4.33
CA GLN A 104 -8.92 -19.18 4.77
C GLN A 104 -9.87 -20.20 4.15
N GLU A 105 -11.18 -19.94 4.18
CA GLU A 105 -12.18 -20.80 3.55
C GLU A 105 -11.99 -20.94 2.04
N ALA A 106 -11.71 -19.83 1.34
CA ALA A 106 -11.40 -19.84 -0.09
C ALA A 106 -10.13 -20.64 -0.40
N THR A 107 -9.10 -20.52 0.45
CA THR A 107 -7.85 -21.26 0.31
C THR A 107 -8.06 -22.77 0.51
N GLU A 108 -8.86 -23.17 1.49
CA GLU A 108 -9.17 -24.58 1.74
C GLU A 108 -10.03 -25.18 0.61
N LEU A 109 -11.01 -24.44 0.10
CA LEU A 109 -11.79 -24.84 -1.09
C LEU A 109 -10.90 -25.02 -2.32
N PHE A 110 -9.93 -24.12 -2.52
CA PHE A 110 -8.99 -24.22 -3.63
C PHE A 110 -8.07 -25.44 -3.52
N LYS A 111 -7.49 -25.70 -2.33
CA LYS A 111 -6.69 -26.91 -2.06
C LYS A 111 -7.50 -28.19 -2.30
N LYS A 112 -8.75 -28.23 -1.84
CA LYS A 112 -9.64 -29.37 -2.04
C LYS A 112 -9.89 -29.64 -3.52
N ARG A 113 -10.17 -28.60 -4.32
CA ARG A 113 -10.36 -28.73 -5.78
C ARG A 113 -9.10 -29.17 -6.51
N LEU A 114 -7.92 -28.72 -6.08
CA LEU A 114 -6.64 -29.19 -6.63
C LEU A 114 -6.42 -30.67 -6.34
N ALA A 115 -6.63 -31.11 -5.09
CA ALA A 115 -6.49 -32.51 -4.70
C ALA A 115 -7.47 -33.42 -5.48
N GLU A 116 -8.72 -32.98 -5.65
CA GLU A 116 -9.71 -33.70 -6.48
C GLU A 116 -9.28 -33.82 -7.95
N ARG A 117 -8.61 -32.80 -8.50
CA ARG A 117 -8.11 -32.81 -9.87
C ARG A 117 -6.90 -33.74 -10.05
N GLU A 118 -6.00 -33.80 -9.08
CA GLU A 118 -4.86 -34.73 -9.09
C GLU A 118 -5.31 -36.20 -8.96
N VAL A 119 -6.29 -36.47 -8.10
CA VAL A 119 -6.88 -37.81 -7.95
C VAL A 119 -7.65 -38.23 -9.21
N GLY A 120 -8.40 -37.32 -9.82
CA GLY A 120 -9.08 -37.55 -11.10
C GLY A 120 -8.11 -37.86 -12.25
N ALA A 121 -7.01 -37.11 -12.36
CA ALA A 121 -5.97 -37.36 -13.36
C ALA A 121 -5.26 -38.71 -13.16
N THR A 122 -5.08 -39.13 -11.91
CA THR A 122 -4.45 -40.42 -11.56
C THR A 122 -5.36 -41.62 -11.89
N LEU A 123 -6.68 -41.47 -11.70
CA LEU A 123 -7.67 -42.52 -12.02
C LEU A 123 -7.89 -42.71 -13.53
N GLU A 124 -7.85 -41.64 -14.32
CA GLU A 124 -7.92 -41.73 -15.79
C GLU A 124 -6.65 -42.42 -16.35
N HIS A 125 -5.47 -42.11 -15.81
CA HIS A 125 -4.21 -42.77 -16.22
C HIS A 125 -4.19 -44.28 -15.91
N PHE A 126 -4.83 -44.72 -14.82
CA PHE A 126 -4.95 -46.14 -14.48
C PHE A 126 -5.95 -46.90 -15.35
N LYS A 127 -6.98 -46.22 -15.90
CA LYS A 127 -7.94 -46.83 -16.83
C LYS A 127 -7.37 -46.98 -18.24
N GLU A 128 -6.47 -46.09 -18.67
CA GLU A 128 -5.84 -46.14 -20.00
C GLU A 128 -4.64 -47.10 -20.08
N ASN A 129 -4.07 -47.56 -18.96
CA ASN A 129 -2.93 -48.49 -18.95
C ASN A 129 -3.01 -49.53 -17.81
N PRO A 130 -3.92 -50.52 -17.89
CA PRO A 130 -4.05 -51.55 -16.85
C PRO A 130 -2.87 -52.55 -16.79
N GLU A 131 -1.95 -52.55 -17.76
CA GLU A 131 -0.95 -53.62 -17.92
C GLU A 131 0.43 -53.38 -17.28
N LYS A 132 0.65 -52.29 -16.53
CA LYS A 132 1.94 -52.02 -15.86
C LYS A 132 1.92 -52.12 -14.33
N GLY A 133 0.91 -52.77 -13.76
CA GLY A 133 0.82 -53.05 -12.32
C GLY A 133 0.91 -54.54 -12.02
N ARG A 134 2.12 -55.11 -12.09
CA ARG A 134 2.48 -56.35 -11.40
C ARG A 134 3.73 -56.12 -10.57
#